data_AF-S0NXI6-F1
#
_entry.id   AF-S0NXI6-F1
#
_cell.length_a   1.000
_cell.length_b   1.000
_cell.length_c   1.000
_cell.angle_alpha   90.00
_cell.angle_beta   90.00
_cell.angle_gamma   90.00
#
_symmetry.space_group_name_H-M   'P 1'
#
loop_
_entity.id
_entity.type
_entity.pdbx_description
1 polymer ?
#
loop_
_entity_poly.entity_id
_entity_poly.type
_entity_poly.pdbx_seq_one_letter_code
_entity_poly.pdbx_strand_id
1 'polypeptide(L)'
;MLIDDSRDYVKIWIAPFYTLDEYDLPYWYKQLLLDALIEIYHSWQTEIDSLNRKYYLKIWLFEKNFMRSQVVVAIDDFLHFYDNSFGYLMNVKKLPVELRTKKSGMFSWSQGSIVTTLTELELTSYYSQKEISQLKKSAYLTKDDTYFIKEEIVWIN
;
A
#
# COMPACT_ATOMS: atom_id res chain seq x y z
N MET A 1 -9.89 13.06 30.32
CA MET A 1 -10.38 12.49 29.04
C MET A 1 -9.17 11.81 28.43
N LEU A 2 -9.06 10.50 28.62
CA LEU A 2 -7.90 9.71 28.22
C LEU A 2 -7.94 9.58 26.69
N ILE A 3 -6.96 10.17 26.02
CA ILE A 3 -6.75 9.95 24.60
C ILE A 3 -6.13 8.56 24.49
N ASP A 4 -6.90 7.67 23.86
CA ASP A 4 -6.60 6.28 23.59
C ASP A 4 -5.49 6.18 22.53
N ASP A 5 -4.23 6.31 22.96
CA ASP A 5 -3.03 6.09 22.13
C ASP A 5 -2.60 4.61 22.21
N SER A 6 -3.50 3.70 21.84
CA SER A 6 -3.24 2.25 21.82
C SER A 6 -2.40 1.80 20.60
N ARG A 7 -1.68 2.72 19.96
CA ARG A 7 -0.95 2.47 18.71
C ARG A 7 0.45 3.07 18.76
N ASP A 8 1.45 2.20 18.79
CA ASP A 8 2.83 2.60 18.54
C ASP A 8 3.07 2.64 17.02
N TYR A 9 3.33 3.85 16.52
CA TYR A 9 3.57 4.08 15.10
C TYR A 9 4.86 4.87 14.90
N VAL A 10 5.82 4.30 14.16
CA VAL A 10 7.09 4.96 13.83
C VAL A 10 7.22 5.07 12.32
N LYS A 11 7.24 6.31 11.82
CA LYS A 11 7.66 6.65 10.45
C LYS A 11 9.00 7.37 10.50
N ILE A 12 9.92 6.94 9.64
CA ILE A 12 11.19 7.64 9.44
C ILE A 12 10.97 8.79 8.44
N TRP A 13 10.64 9.98 8.95
CA TRP A 13 10.45 11.21 8.15
C TRP A 13 11.74 12.02 8.03
N ILE A 14 12.82 11.41 7.57
CA ILE A 14 14.11 12.11 7.42
C ILE A 14 14.20 12.64 5.98
N ALA A 15 14.28 13.95 5.79
CA ALA A 15 14.65 14.52 4.49
C ALA A 15 16.11 14.14 4.15
N PRO A 16 16.43 13.77 2.89
CA PRO A 16 15.57 13.86 1.70
C PRO A 16 14.72 12.60 1.43
N PHE A 17 14.73 11.57 2.28
CA PHE A 17 14.06 10.30 1.99
C PHE A 17 12.53 10.45 1.85
N TYR A 18 11.88 11.31 2.62
CA TYR A 18 10.44 11.58 2.45
C TYR A 18 10.11 12.44 1.21
N THR A 19 11.05 13.26 0.73
CA THR A 19 10.85 14.04 -0.51
C THR A 19 11.12 13.20 -1.77
N LEU A 20 11.59 11.95 -1.62
CA LEU A 20 11.80 11.04 -2.75
C LEU A 20 10.48 10.54 -3.35
N ASP A 21 9.33 10.72 -2.67
CA ASP A 21 7.99 10.42 -3.20
C ASP A 21 7.71 11.17 -4.52
N GLU A 22 8.42 12.28 -4.77
CA GLU A 22 8.32 13.09 -6.00
C GLU A 22 9.17 12.55 -7.17
N TYR A 23 9.96 11.51 -6.95
CA TYR A 23 10.89 10.96 -7.93
C TYR A 23 10.50 9.54 -8.34
N ASP A 24 10.54 9.26 -9.65
CA ASP A 24 10.49 7.86 -10.10
C ASP A 24 11.82 7.17 -9.82
N LEU A 25 11.84 6.39 -8.74
CA LEU A 25 13.04 5.69 -8.30
C LEU A 25 13.44 4.61 -9.31
N PRO A 26 14.73 4.48 -9.63
CA PRO A 26 15.19 3.41 -10.52
C PRO A 26 14.95 2.04 -9.87
N TYR A 27 14.68 1.03 -10.70
CA TYR A 27 14.33 -0.32 -10.21
C TYR A 27 15.38 -0.94 -9.28
N TRP A 28 16.67 -0.72 -9.52
CA TRP A 28 17.73 -1.23 -8.64
C TRP A 28 17.60 -0.68 -7.21
N TYR A 29 17.14 0.56 -7.05
CA TYR A 29 16.96 1.18 -5.73
C TYR A 29 15.67 0.70 -5.06
N LYS A 30 14.58 0.57 -5.84
CA LYS A 30 13.33 -0.08 -5.39
C LYS A 30 13.61 -1.50 -4.87
N GLN A 31 14.48 -2.25 -5.54
CA GLN A 31 14.91 -3.59 -5.10
C GLN A 31 15.69 -3.57 -3.77
N LEU A 32 16.61 -2.62 -3.57
CA LEU A 32 17.32 -2.47 -2.29
C LEU A 32 16.36 -2.16 -1.13
N LEU A 33 15.42 -1.26 -1.37
CA LEU A 33 14.38 -0.92 -0.39
C LEU A 33 13.49 -2.13 -0.08
N LEU A 34 13.08 -2.91 -1.09
CA LEU A 34 12.32 -4.13 -0.88
C LEU A 34 13.10 -5.15 -0.05
N ASP A 35 14.38 -5.35 -0.32
CA ASP A 35 15.21 -6.27 0.47
C ASP A 35 15.33 -5.82 1.94
N ALA A 36 15.42 -4.51 2.19
CA ALA A 36 15.41 -3.96 3.55
C ALA A 36 14.05 -4.15 4.25
N LEU A 37 12.93 -3.93 3.55
CA LEU A 37 11.60 -4.19 4.10
C LEU A 37 11.39 -5.67 4.42
N ILE A 38 11.92 -6.58 3.60
CA ILE A 38 11.89 -8.02 3.87
C ILE A 38 12.71 -8.38 5.12
N GLU A 39 13.87 -7.75 5.32
CA GLU A 39 14.66 -7.94 6.54
C GLU A 39 13.90 -7.49 7.80
N ILE A 40 13.26 -6.32 7.74
CA ILE A 40 12.40 -5.82 8.83
C ILE A 40 11.24 -6.79 9.09
N TYR A 41 10.57 -7.25 8.02
CA TYR A 41 9.48 -8.22 8.12
C TYR A 41 9.92 -9.47 8.88
N HIS A 42 11.06 -10.07 8.54
CA HIS A 42 11.55 -11.27 9.21
C HIS A 42 11.97 -11.02 10.66
N SER A 43 12.55 -9.85 10.95
CA SER A 43 12.86 -9.44 12.32
C SER A 43 11.59 -9.38 13.17
N TRP A 44 10.56 -8.69 12.67
CA TRP A 44 9.29 -8.54 13.38
C TRP A 44 8.53 -9.86 13.48
N GLN A 45 8.58 -10.69 12.43
CA GLN A 45 7.99 -12.03 12.46
C GLN A 45 8.60 -12.87 13.60
N THR A 46 9.92 -12.88 13.72
CA THR A 46 10.64 -13.62 14.77
C THR A 46 10.21 -13.15 16.17
N GLU A 47 10.11 -11.84 16.38
CA GLU A 47 9.70 -11.27 17.66
C GLU A 47 8.23 -11.60 17.99
N ILE A 48 7.33 -11.47 17.02
CA ILE A 48 5.89 -11.64 17.26
C ILE A 48 5.50 -13.11 17.37
N ASP A 49 6.16 -14.00 16.63
CA ASP A 49 5.98 -15.45 16.78
C ASP A 49 6.27 -15.88 18.23
N SER A 50 7.21 -15.22 18.92
CA SER A 50 7.52 -15.50 20.33
C SER A 50 6.40 -15.14 21.31
N LEU A 51 5.48 -14.25 20.91
CA LEU A 51 4.33 -13.84 21.72
C LEU A 51 3.23 -14.90 21.74
N ASN A 52 3.24 -15.85 20.79
CA ASN A 52 2.23 -16.88 20.61
C ASN A 52 0.80 -16.31 20.53
N ARG A 53 0.65 -15.19 19.81
CA ARG A 53 -0.63 -14.50 19.55
C ARG A 53 -0.96 -14.53 18.07
N LYS A 54 -2.24 -14.37 17.74
CA LYS A 54 -2.64 -14.15 16.35
C LYS A 54 -2.23 -12.74 15.93
N TYR A 55 -1.69 -12.63 14.72
CA TYR A 55 -1.27 -11.36 14.17
C TYR A 55 -1.56 -11.28 12.67
N TYR A 56 -1.70 -10.04 12.20
CA TYR A 56 -1.57 -9.65 10.81
C TYR A 56 -0.18 -9.05 10.66
N LEU A 57 0.69 -9.61 9.82
CA LEU A 57 1.99 -9.03 9.49
C LEU A 57 2.13 -9.05 7.97
N LYS A 58 2.31 -7.88 7.36
CA LYS A 58 2.40 -7.74 5.91
C LYS A 58 3.41 -6.68 5.49
N ILE A 59 3.92 -6.84 4.29
CA ILE A 59 4.64 -5.84 3.51
C ILE A 59 3.65 -5.26 2.53
N TRP A 60 3.53 -3.94 2.51
CA TRP A 60 2.79 -3.19 1.50
C TRP A 60 3.78 -2.46 0.61
N LEU A 61 3.74 -2.76 -0.69
CA LEU A 61 4.65 -2.22 -1.69
C LEU A 61 3.88 -1.35 -2.67
N PHE A 62 4.05 -0.03 -2.57
CA PHE A 62 3.36 0.95 -3.41
C PHE A 62 4.12 1.09 -4.74
N GLU A 63 3.45 0.84 -5.87
CA GLU A 63 4.14 0.76 -7.16
C GLU A 63 4.61 2.12 -7.69
N LYS A 64 3.78 3.16 -7.51
CA LYS A 64 4.11 4.52 -7.94
C LYS A 64 4.91 5.25 -6.86
N ASN A 65 4.41 5.26 -5.64
CA ASN A 65 4.99 5.95 -4.50
C ASN A 65 5.81 4.99 -3.63
N PHE A 66 6.88 4.43 -4.21
CA PHE A 66 7.58 3.29 -3.60
C PHE A 66 8.12 3.56 -2.19
N MET A 67 8.44 4.81 -1.86
CA MET A 67 8.87 5.25 -0.53
C MET A 67 7.77 5.17 0.54
N ARG A 68 6.49 5.10 0.16
CA ARG A 68 5.37 4.84 1.07
C ARG A 68 5.26 3.36 1.46
N SER A 69 6.08 2.49 0.87
CA SER A 69 6.11 1.06 1.19
C SER A 69 6.55 0.83 2.63
N GLN A 70 5.92 -0.14 3.27
CA GLN A 70 6.02 -0.32 4.71
C GLN A 70 5.77 -1.78 5.11
N VAL A 71 6.37 -2.16 6.24
CA VAL A 71 5.96 -3.35 6.99
C VAL A 71 4.93 -2.91 8.01
N VAL A 72 3.78 -3.58 8.05
CA VAL A 72 2.70 -3.29 8.98
C VAL A 72 2.40 -4.53 9.80
N VAL A 73 2.07 -4.30 11.07
CA VAL A 73 1.63 -5.35 11.98
C VAL A 73 0.39 -4.91 12.74
N ALA A 74 -0.52 -5.86 12.97
CA ALA A 74 -1.65 -5.72 13.87
C ALA A 74 -1.77 -6.98 14.73
N ILE A 75 -1.99 -6.79 16.02
CA ILE A 75 -2.11 -7.87 17.01
C ILE A 75 -3.39 -7.64 17.83
N ASP A 76 -3.87 -8.71 18.46
CA ASP A 76 -4.98 -8.67 19.41
C ASP A 76 -6.22 -7.94 18.83
N ASP A 77 -6.70 -6.89 19.51
CA ASP A 77 -7.91 -6.15 19.13
C ASP A 77 -7.79 -5.45 17.76
N PHE A 78 -6.57 -5.29 17.24
CA PHE A 78 -6.30 -4.67 15.95
C PHE A 78 -6.17 -5.69 14.81
N LEU A 79 -6.38 -6.99 15.04
CA LEU A 79 -6.15 -8.03 14.02
C LEU A 79 -6.83 -7.74 12.67
N HIS A 80 -8.03 -7.14 12.70
CA HIS A 80 -8.84 -6.81 11.53
C HIS A 80 -8.71 -5.35 11.06
N PHE A 81 -7.82 -4.57 11.68
CA PHE A 81 -7.67 -3.13 11.40
C PHE A 81 -7.37 -2.87 9.92
N TYR A 82 -6.64 -3.76 9.27
CA TYR A 82 -6.19 -3.58 7.89
C TYR A 82 -7.09 -4.22 6.83
N ASP A 83 -8.15 -4.94 7.20
CA ASP A 83 -8.96 -5.76 6.29
C ASP A 83 -9.54 -4.96 5.11
N ASN A 84 -9.81 -3.66 5.32
CA ASN A 84 -10.40 -2.77 4.32
C ASN A 84 -9.43 -1.68 3.83
N SER A 85 -8.12 -1.87 3.98
CA SER A 85 -7.12 -0.87 3.57
C SER A 85 -7.04 -0.66 2.05
N PHE A 86 -7.54 -1.64 1.27
CA PHE A 86 -7.45 -1.64 -0.19
C PHE A 86 -8.75 -2.14 -0.82
N GLY A 87 -9.16 -1.53 -1.95
CA GLY A 87 -10.47 -1.79 -2.56
C GLY A 87 -10.54 -3.05 -3.44
N TYR A 88 -9.54 -3.26 -4.31
CA TYR A 88 -9.47 -4.42 -5.23
C TYR A 88 -8.33 -5.33 -4.84
N LEU A 89 -8.62 -6.56 -4.43
CA LEU A 89 -7.61 -7.58 -4.10
C LEU A 89 -7.66 -8.72 -5.11
N MET A 90 -6.52 -8.97 -5.76
CA MET A 90 -6.32 -10.09 -6.68
C MET A 90 -5.10 -10.89 -6.26
N ASN A 91 -5.24 -12.20 -6.09
CA ASN A 91 -4.09 -13.04 -5.76
C ASN A 91 -3.13 -13.14 -6.95
N VAL A 92 -1.85 -12.84 -6.74
CA VAL A 92 -0.81 -12.89 -7.78
C VAL A 92 0.44 -13.60 -7.25
N LYS A 93 0.80 -14.74 -7.84
CA LYS A 93 1.90 -15.57 -7.29
C LYS A 93 3.28 -14.89 -7.26
N LYS A 94 3.53 -13.85 -8.07
CA LYS A 94 4.85 -13.19 -8.18
C LYS A 94 4.71 -11.70 -8.51
N LEU A 95 5.59 -10.86 -7.96
CA LEU A 95 5.76 -9.45 -8.33
C LEU A 95 6.12 -9.25 -9.82
N PRO A 96 6.00 -8.02 -10.37
CA PRO A 96 6.61 -7.64 -11.65
C PRO A 96 8.10 -7.96 -11.69
N VAL A 97 8.63 -8.37 -12.85
CA VAL A 97 10.01 -8.88 -13.00
C VAL A 97 11.04 -7.84 -12.55
N GLU A 98 10.74 -6.58 -12.80
CA GLU A 98 11.56 -5.41 -12.52
C GLU A 98 11.73 -5.17 -11.01
N LEU A 99 10.76 -5.60 -10.19
CA LEU A 99 10.79 -5.45 -8.73
C LEU A 99 11.30 -6.71 -8.02
N ARG A 100 11.48 -7.83 -8.72
CA ARG A 100 11.88 -9.09 -8.09
C ARG A 100 13.32 -9.03 -7.58
N THR A 101 13.48 -9.36 -6.31
CA THR A 101 14.76 -9.72 -5.69
C THR A 101 14.81 -11.22 -5.40
N LYS A 102 16.00 -11.75 -5.07
CA LYS A 102 16.14 -13.15 -4.64
C LYS A 102 15.25 -13.46 -3.42
N LYS A 103 15.13 -12.51 -2.48
CA LYS A 103 14.33 -12.65 -1.26
C LYS A 103 12.82 -12.52 -1.52
N SER A 104 12.42 -11.66 -2.47
CA SER A 104 11.01 -11.44 -2.80
C SER A 104 10.26 -12.70 -3.27
N GLY A 105 10.99 -13.69 -3.81
CA GLY A 105 10.43 -14.96 -4.28
C GLY A 105 9.97 -15.90 -3.17
N MET A 106 10.26 -15.57 -1.90
CA MET A 106 9.80 -16.32 -0.72
C MET A 106 8.34 -16.05 -0.38
N PHE A 107 7.75 -15.00 -0.97
CA PHE A 107 6.40 -14.55 -0.68
C PHE A 107 5.44 -14.87 -1.83
N SER A 108 4.18 -15.17 -1.46
CA SER A 108 3.06 -15.11 -2.39
C SER A 108 2.45 -13.72 -2.29
N TRP A 109 2.27 -13.06 -3.43
CA TRP A 109 1.79 -11.69 -3.44
C TRP A 109 0.31 -11.62 -3.78
N SER A 110 -0.29 -10.50 -3.44
CA SER A 110 -1.64 -10.08 -3.82
C SER A 110 -1.54 -8.65 -4.30
N GLN A 111 -2.36 -8.30 -5.28
CA GLN A 111 -2.43 -6.96 -5.82
C GLN A 111 -3.67 -6.26 -5.25
N GLY A 112 -3.42 -5.23 -4.46
CA GLY A 112 -4.34 -4.22 -3.95
C GLY A 112 -4.44 -3.00 -4.88
N SER A 113 -5.46 -2.18 -4.65
CA SER A 113 -5.49 -0.81 -5.19
C SER A 113 -5.97 0.21 -4.17
N ILE A 114 -5.32 1.37 -4.14
CA ILE A 114 -5.90 2.58 -3.57
C ILE A 114 -6.95 3.09 -4.55
N VAL A 115 -8.14 3.35 -4.03
CA VAL A 115 -9.29 3.80 -4.81
C VAL A 115 -9.72 5.16 -4.30
N THR A 116 -9.81 6.11 -5.22
CA THR A 116 -10.50 7.38 -4.96
C THR A 116 -11.92 7.28 -5.48
N THR A 117 -12.86 7.76 -4.68
CA THR A 117 -14.25 7.94 -5.11
C THR A 117 -14.47 9.40 -5.46
N LEU A 118 -15.00 9.64 -6.66
CA LEU A 118 -15.39 10.98 -7.11
C LEU A 118 -16.85 10.95 -7.53
N THR A 119 -17.64 11.88 -7.00
CA THR A 119 -19.01 12.15 -7.44
C THR A 119 -19.03 13.02 -8.69
N GLU A 120 -20.15 13.02 -9.42
CA GLU A 120 -20.34 13.93 -10.57
C GLU A 120 -20.15 15.41 -10.19
N LEU A 121 -20.58 15.78 -8.98
CA LEU A 121 -20.40 17.13 -8.45
C LEU A 121 -18.92 17.48 -8.25
N GLU A 122 -18.14 16.58 -7.66
CA GLU A 122 -16.70 16.79 -7.47
C GLU A 122 -15.95 16.84 -8.81
N LEU A 123 -16.29 15.95 -9.74
CA LEU A 123 -15.71 15.95 -11.09
C LEU A 123 -15.90 17.30 -11.78
N THR A 124 -17.13 17.82 -11.78
CA THR A 124 -17.46 19.10 -12.43
C THR A 124 -16.95 20.33 -11.69
N SER A 125 -16.69 20.21 -10.39
CA SER A 125 -16.18 21.32 -9.57
C SER A 125 -14.66 21.50 -9.67
N TYR A 126 -13.90 20.42 -9.78
CA TYR A 126 -12.43 20.45 -9.65
C TYR A 126 -11.67 20.16 -10.95
N TYR A 127 -12.32 19.62 -11.97
CA TYR A 127 -11.64 19.13 -13.17
C TYR A 127 -12.20 19.74 -14.45
N SER A 128 -11.35 19.88 -15.47
CA SER A 128 -11.77 20.28 -16.82
C SER A 128 -12.53 19.16 -17.54
N GLN A 129 -13.34 19.50 -18.54
CA GLN A 129 -14.11 18.51 -19.32
C GLN A 129 -13.22 17.41 -19.96
N LYS A 130 -11.99 17.75 -20.33
CA LYS A 130 -11.01 16.79 -20.87
C LYS A 130 -10.56 15.80 -19.78
N GLU A 131 -10.26 16.29 -18.58
CA GLU A 131 -9.85 15.47 -17.43
C GLU A 131 -11.00 14.60 -16.94
N ILE A 132 -12.20 15.16 -16.83
CA ILE A 132 -13.42 14.41 -16.47
C ILE A 132 -13.61 13.22 -17.42
N SER A 133 -13.48 13.45 -18.74
CA SER A 133 -13.63 12.38 -19.73
C SER A 133 -12.58 11.27 -19.55
N GLN A 134 -11.36 11.61 -19.15
CA GLN A 134 -10.30 10.63 -18.88
C GLN A 134 -10.54 9.87 -17.57
N LEU A 135 -10.92 10.57 -16.50
CA LEU A 135 -11.22 9.99 -15.18
C LEU A 135 -12.42 9.04 -15.23
N LYS A 136 -13.50 9.43 -15.93
CA LYS A 136 -14.65 8.55 -16.14
C LYS A 136 -14.27 7.30 -16.94
N LYS A 137 -13.35 7.41 -17.91
CA LYS A 137 -12.87 6.28 -18.69
C LYS A 137 -11.95 5.35 -17.88
N SER A 138 -11.21 5.88 -16.91
CA SER A 138 -10.33 5.09 -16.04
C SER A 138 -11.05 4.49 -14.83
N ALA A 139 -12.28 4.88 -14.55
CA ALA A 139 -13.10 4.31 -13.49
C ALA A 139 -13.33 2.81 -13.74
N TYR A 140 -13.03 1.98 -12.75
CA TYR A 140 -13.23 0.53 -12.85
C TYR A 140 -14.63 0.09 -12.39
N LEU A 141 -15.30 0.95 -11.64
CA LEU A 141 -16.68 0.79 -11.20
C LEU A 141 -17.36 2.16 -11.21
N THR A 142 -18.63 2.18 -11.60
CA THR A 142 -19.51 3.34 -11.46
C THR A 142 -20.77 2.88 -10.75
N LYS A 143 -21.18 3.60 -9.70
CA LYS A 143 -22.40 3.30 -8.93
C LYS A 143 -23.00 4.60 -8.43
N ASP A 144 -24.29 4.82 -8.69
CA ASP A 144 -25.06 5.96 -8.18
C ASP A 144 -24.34 7.30 -8.39
N ASP A 145 -23.94 7.60 -9.64
CA ASP A 145 -23.18 8.80 -10.04
C ASP A 145 -21.83 9.01 -9.32
N THR A 146 -21.30 7.94 -8.73
CA THR A 146 -19.98 7.88 -8.11
C THR A 146 -19.04 7.01 -8.94
N TYR A 147 -17.88 7.55 -9.23
CA TYR A 147 -16.83 6.93 -10.03
C TYR A 147 -15.71 6.44 -9.11
N PHE A 148 -15.34 5.17 -9.24
CA PHE A 148 -14.29 4.54 -8.45
C PHE A 148 -13.04 4.42 -9.33
N ILE A 149 -12.01 5.19 -9.00
CA ILE A 149 -10.80 5.34 -9.82
C ILE A 149 -9.64 4.66 -9.12
N LYS A 150 -8.93 3.76 -9.82
CA LYS A 150 -7.70 3.14 -9.32
C LYS A 150 -6.56 4.14 -9.42
N GLU A 151 -6.15 4.68 -8.27
CA GLU A 151 -5.05 5.64 -8.20
C GLU A 151 -3.69 4.95 -8.24
N GLU A 152 -3.54 3.91 -7.41
CA GLU A 152 -2.25 3.28 -7.16
C GLU A 152 -2.42 1.79 -6.91
N ILE A 153 -1.49 1.01 -7.46
CA ILE A 153 -1.37 -0.42 -7.21
C ILE A 153 -0.49 -0.61 -5.98
N VAL A 154 -0.91 -1.53 -5.11
CA VAL A 154 -0.16 -1.92 -3.91
C VAL A 154 0.02 -3.43 -3.91
N TRP A 155 1.25 -3.91 -3.78
CA TRP A 155 1.52 -5.34 -3.64
C TRP A 155 1.59 -5.71 -2.16
N ILE A 156 0.92 -6.80 -1.80
CA ILE A 156 0.74 -7.26 -0.42
C ILE A 156 1.22 -8.71 -0.37
N ASN A 157 2.11 -9.07 0.55
CA ASN A 157 2.58 -10.46 0.68
C ASN A 157 1.62 -11.36 1.48
#